data_AF-A0AA36HNT9-F1
#
_entry.id   AF-A0AA36HNT9-F1
#
_cell.length_a   1.000
_cell.length_b   1.000
_cell.length_c   1.000
_cell.angle_alpha   90.00
_cell.angle_beta   90.00
_cell.angle_gamma   90.00
#
_symmetry.space_group_name_H-M   'P 1'
#
loop_
_entity.id
_entity.type
_entity.pdbx_description
1 polymer ?
#
loop_
_entity_poly.entity_id
_entity_poly.type
_entity_poly.pdbx_seq_one_letter_code
_entity_poly.pdbx_strand_id
1 'polypeptide(L)'
;MAECPICLGNVEDACVAPCNHSFCRQCIVQVLVRHPPEWAGSCPLCRTHISVYNLRSGGEVLVQPEVLSLWGTVFVQHCKLGLASYHFESPEECYISYAAAPPSWRLDDGSPPPERKPWKEVSYDEETRIFRGVIEWDPAFFQDVRWVYRLEFAEDFAGIVGGEIVSSSIDGQSQTQPYLAPWVFDWERHLSYLRYTPPPETIFGSVYVQGRLYAPMLEGVASYHFEGPENCYISYSNAPEEWRLDTGAAPPARKLFEKTCYDAPTRTFRGSVSWPEGFDGAVRWEYTMTFAEDLSSICGGKVQPYGPLGFPRPPHRFGDPAGPDVGVLYYTRRPPVLDAGERLRAMFLAEAVRSEDSDANTAPAEREPEPARSHAACNTQ
;
A
#
# COMPACT_ATOMS: atom_id res chain seq x y z
N MET A 1 34.69 -4.90 13.22
CA MET A 1 33.66 -4.92 12.16
C MET A 1 32.32 -5.04 12.85
N ALA A 2 31.32 -4.27 12.45
CA ALA A 2 29.98 -4.40 13.00
C ALA A 2 29.31 -5.64 12.40
N GLU A 3 28.57 -6.39 13.21
CA GLU A 3 27.77 -7.56 12.79
C GLU A 3 26.33 -7.10 12.52
N CYS A 4 25.74 -7.56 11.42
CA CYS A 4 24.36 -7.24 11.09
C CYS A 4 23.41 -8.14 11.88
N PRO A 5 22.46 -7.60 12.65
CA PRO A 5 21.54 -8.39 13.48
C PRO A 5 20.49 -9.17 12.67
N ILE A 6 20.41 -8.97 11.36
CA ILE A 6 19.44 -9.63 10.48
C ILE A 6 20.06 -10.88 9.83
N CYS A 7 21.21 -10.75 9.16
CA CYS A 7 21.88 -11.89 8.52
C CYS A 7 22.92 -12.58 9.42
N LEU A 8 23.26 -12.00 10.57
CA LEU A 8 24.30 -12.48 11.50
C LEU A 8 25.70 -12.55 10.84
N GLY A 9 25.90 -11.80 9.76
CA GLY A 9 27.17 -11.64 9.06
C GLY A 9 27.80 -10.27 9.30
N ASN A 10 28.93 -9.99 8.65
CA ASN A 10 29.51 -8.65 8.65
C ASN A 10 28.54 -7.65 7.99
N VAL A 11 28.47 -6.43 8.49
CA VAL A 11 27.70 -5.37 7.85
C VAL A 11 28.33 -5.00 6.51
N GLU A 12 27.59 -5.23 5.43
CA GLU A 12 27.90 -4.82 4.06
C GLU A 12 26.95 -3.70 3.63
N ASP A 13 27.48 -2.64 3.01
CA ASP A 13 26.73 -1.43 2.66
C ASP A 13 25.86 -0.92 3.82
N ALA A 14 26.55 -0.42 4.85
CA ALA A 14 25.95 -0.10 6.13
C ALA A 14 24.83 0.95 6.00
N CYS A 15 23.63 0.56 6.40
CA CYS A 15 22.50 1.44 6.60
C CYS A 15 22.32 1.73 8.09
N VAL A 16 22.30 3.01 8.46
CA VAL A 16 22.13 3.49 9.83
C VAL A 16 20.73 4.07 10.01
N ALA A 17 19.99 3.55 10.98
CA ALA A 17 18.68 4.04 11.36
C ALA A 17 18.77 5.29 12.27
N PRO A 18 17.70 6.09 12.40
CA PRO A 18 17.66 7.23 13.33
C PRO A 18 17.92 6.86 14.79
N CYS A 19 17.63 5.62 15.17
CA CYS A 19 17.95 5.04 16.48
C CYS A 19 19.43 4.60 16.64
N ASN A 20 20.27 4.90 15.65
CA ASN A 20 21.69 4.57 15.59
C ASN A 20 22.04 3.07 15.47
N HIS A 21 21.05 2.21 15.22
CA HIS A 21 21.28 0.81 14.85
C HIS A 21 21.70 0.69 13.38
N SER A 22 22.60 -0.26 13.10
CA SER A 22 23.15 -0.48 11.77
C SER A 22 22.80 -1.86 11.21
N PHE A 23 22.56 -1.92 9.91
CA PHE A 23 22.15 -3.12 9.18
C PHE A 23 22.82 -3.16 7.81
N CYS A 24 22.90 -4.34 7.17
CA CYS A 24 23.16 -4.36 5.74
C CYS A 24 21.98 -3.73 4.99
N ARG A 25 22.24 -2.95 3.94
CA ARG A 25 21.20 -2.32 3.10
C ARG A 25 20.13 -3.31 2.64
N GLN A 26 20.56 -4.42 2.04
CA GLN A 26 19.64 -5.45 1.53
C GLN A 26 18.80 -6.06 2.66
N CYS A 27 19.42 -6.34 3.81
CA CYS A 27 18.74 -6.93 4.95
C CYS A 27 17.63 -6.03 5.48
N ILE A 28 17.90 -4.73 5.69
CA ILE A 28 16.89 -3.83 6.24
C ILE A 28 15.77 -3.54 5.24
N VAL A 29 16.09 -3.43 3.95
CA VAL A 29 15.09 -3.29 2.89
C VAL A 29 14.20 -4.51 2.81
N GLN A 30 14.77 -5.72 2.89
CA GLN A 30 13.99 -6.96 2.92
C GLN A 30 13.05 -7.04 4.13
N VAL A 31 13.41 -6.44 5.26
CA VAL A 31 12.51 -6.32 6.41
C VAL A 31 11.35 -5.37 6.09
N LEU A 32 11.61 -4.22 5.48
CA LEU A 32 10.58 -3.22 5.13
C LEU A 32 9.56 -3.77 4.12
N VAL A 33 10.00 -4.42 3.05
CA VAL A 33 9.11 -4.92 1.99
C VAL A 33 8.20 -6.08 2.42
N ARG A 34 8.42 -6.67 3.60
CA ARG A 34 7.57 -7.77 4.12
C ARG A 34 6.21 -7.29 4.60
N HIS A 35 6.10 -6.02 4.97
CA HIS A 35 4.86 -5.46 5.47
C HIS A 35 4.54 -4.17 4.72
N PRO A 36 3.29 -4.01 4.27
CA PRO A 36 2.88 -2.72 3.75
C PRO A 36 2.82 -1.68 4.88
N PRO A 37 3.19 -0.42 4.59
CA PRO A 37 3.77 0.05 3.34
C PRO A 37 5.21 -0.43 3.20
N GLU A 38 5.58 -0.88 2.00
CA GLU A 38 6.85 -1.56 1.71
C GLU A 38 8.11 -0.70 1.97
N TRP A 39 7.92 0.59 2.26
CA TRP A 39 8.98 1.57 2.46
C TRP A 39 9.12 2.05 3.91
N ALA A 40 8.26 1.60 4.83
CA ALA A 40 8.29 2.03 6.23
C ALA A 40 7.96 0.89 7.21
N GLY A 41 8.49 0.98 8.41
CA GLY A 41 8.34 -0.06 9.42
C GLY A 41 9.02 0.31 10.74
N SER A 42 9.43 -0.72 11.48
CA SER A 42 10.06 -0.57 12.79
C SER A 42 11.45 -1.20 12.79
N CYS A 43 12.40 -0.55 13.45
CA CYS A 43 13.73 -1.07 13.68
C CYS A 43 13.66 -2.46 14.34
N PRO A 44 14.29 -3.51 13.77
CA PRO A 44 14.25 -4.86 14.35
C PRO A 44 14.79 -4.98 15.78
N LEU A 45 15.64 -4.04 16.21
CA LEU A 45 16.27 -4.07 17.53
C LEU A 45 15.48 -3.31 18.60
N CYS A 46 15.02 -2.09 18.30
CA CYS A 46 14.40 -1.21 19.30
C CYS A 46 12.99 -0.74 18.95
N ARG A 47 12.46 -1.18 17.80
CA ARG A 47 11.12 -0.84 17.28
C ARG A 47 10.88 0.63 16.96
N THR A 48 11.89 1.50 17.06
CA THR A 48 11.82 2.88 16.56
C THR A 48 11.41 2.89 15.09
N HIS A 49 10.55 3.85 14.72
CA HIS A 49 10.13 4.01 13.33
C HIS A 49 11.33 4.18 12.40
N ILE A 50 11.29 3.46 11.28
CA ILE A 50 12.28 3.55 10.21
C ILE A 50 11.56 3.54 8.87
N SER A 51 12.15 4.20 7.89
CA SER A 51 11.68 4.22 6.51
C SER A 51 12.88 4.39 5.57
N VAL A 52 12.67 4.11 4.28
CA VAL A 52 13.69 4.39 3.25
C VAL A 52 14.05 5.88 3.18
N TYR A 53 13.21 6.76 3.71
CA TYR A 53 13.42 8.22 3.74
C TYR A 53 14.24 8.69 4.94
N ASN A 54 14.42 7.84 5.97
CA ASN A 54 15.16 8.19 7.18
C ASN A 54 16.36 7.26 7.47
N LEU A 55 16.44 6.11 6.81
CA LEU A 55 17.62 5.26 6.78
C LEU A 55 18.73 5.91 5.97
N ARG A 56 19.98 5.86 6.46
CA ARG A 56 21.13 6.49 5.80
C ARG A 56 22.21 5.49 5.41
N SER A 57 22.70 5.55 4.17
CA SER A 57 23.94 4.90 3.72
C SER A 57 24.92 5.98 3.23
N GLY A 58 26.17 5.93 3.70
CA GLY A 58 27.17 6.96 3.37
C GLY A 58 26.81 8.39 3.81
N GLY A 59 25.85 8.55 4.75
CA GLY A 59 25.34 9.84 5.20
C GLY A 59 24.09 10.34 4.46
N GLU A 60 23.78 9.77 3.30
CA GLU A 60 22.62 10.11 2.49
C GLU A 60 21.44 9.19 2.79
N VAL A 61 20.21 9.69 2.64
CA VAL A 61 19.00 8.86 2.79
C VAL A 61 18.90 7.86 1.63
N LEU A 62 18.32 6.68 1.87
CA LEU A 62 18.23 5.64 0.83
C LEU A 62 17.38 6.08 -0.36
N VAL A 63 16.30 6.81 -0.08
CA VAL A 63 15.40 7.36 -1.09
C VAL A 63 15.03 8.79 -0.70
N GLN A 64 15.02 9.68 -1.69
CA GLN A 64 14.48 11.03 -1.54
C GLN A 64 12.97 11.00 -1.78
N PRO A 65 12.15 11.55 -0.88
CA PRO A 65 10.71 11.63 -1.10
C PRO A 65 10.40 12.57 -2.27
N GLU A 66 9.40 12.22 -3.08
CA GLU A 66 8.98 13.06 -4.22
C GLU A 66 8.30 14.36 -3.75
N VAL A 67 7.65 14.32 -2.58
CA VAL A 67 7.02 15.46 -1.95
C VAL A 67 7.78 15.81 -0.69
N LEU A 68 8.31 17.04 -0.64
CA LEU A 68 9.17 17.53 0.43
C LEU A 68 8.47 18.54 1.36
N SER A 69 7.25 18.94 1.04
CA SER A 69 6.52 19.98 1.77
C SER A 69 5.04 19.63 1.92
N LEU A 70 4.45 20.12 3.01
CA LEU A 70 3.02 20.09 3.25
C LEU A 70 2.25 20.96 2.23
N TRP A 71 2.87 22.04 1.77
CA TRP A 71 2.19 23.03 0.94
C TRP A 71 1.94 22.51 -0.48
N GLY A 72 0.76 22.83 -1.02
CA GLY A 72 0.24 22.28 -2.27
C GLY A 72 -0.35 20.87 -2.15
N THR A 73 -0.47 20.31 -0.94
CA THR A 73 -1.04 18.98 -0.74
C THR A 73 -2.49 19.01 -0.26
N VAL A 74 -3.20 17.93 -0.55
CA VAL A 74 -4.56 17.70 -0.11
C VAL A 74 -4.62 16.31 0.52
N PHE A 75 -5.29 16.16 1.65
CA PHE A 75 -5.48 14.89 2.33
C PHE A 75 -6.96 14.54 2.40
N VAL A 76 -7.29 13.29 2.07
CA VAL A 76 -8.66 12.78 1.97
C VAL A 76 -8.85 11.57 2.87
N GLN A 77 -10.01 11.50 3.50
CA GLN A 77 -10.54 10.27 4.07
C GLN A 77 -11.38 9.54 3.02
N HIS A 78 -11.44 8.21 3.10
CA HIS A 78 -12.19 7.37 2.16
C HIS A 78 -11.88 7.67 0.68
N CYS A 79 -10.67 8.14 0.37
CA CYS A 79 -10.22 8.54 -0.97
C CYS A 79 -11.13 9.58 -1.67
N LYS A 80 -11.92 10.36 -0.93
CA LYS A 80 -12.91 11.27 -1.51
C LYS A 80 -12.60 12.74 -1.23
N LEU A 81 -12.37 13.49 -2.31
CA LEU A 81 -12.20 14.94 -2.25
C LEU A 81 -13.50 15.63 -1.80
N GLY A 82 -13.38 16.63 -0.92
CA GLY A 82 -14.51 17.41 -0.41
C GLY A 82 -15.34 16.72 0.67
N LEU A 83 -14.99 15.50 1.10
CA LEU A 83 -15.62 14.83 2.25
C LEU A 83 -14.80 15.08 3.53
N ALA A 84 -14.83 16.32 4.02
CA ALA A 84 -13.91 16.80 5.06
C ALA A 84 -12.43 16.56 4.70
N SER A 85 -12.07 16.82 3.44
CA SER A 85 -10.70 16.75 2.96
C SER A 85 -9.91 17.98 3.44
N TYR A 86 -8.65 17.81 3.82
CA TYR A 86 -7.79 18.89 4.31
C TYR A 86 -6.93 19.43 3.17
N HIS A 87 -6.92 20.75 3.01
CA HIS A 87 -6.20 21.45 1.95
C HIS A 87 -5.16 22.37 2.58
N PHE A 88 -3.92 22.26 2.11
CA PHE A 88 -2.77 23.03 2.58
C PHE A 88 -2.16 23.78 1.39
N GLU A 89 -2.77 24.86 0.93
CA GLU A 89 -2.30 25.57 -0.26
C GLU A 89 -1.06 26.43 0.06
N SER A 90 -1.11 27.17 1.16
CA SER A 90 0.01 27.93 1.71
C SER A 90 -0.15 28.06 3.24
N PRO A 91 0.86 28.58 3.97
CA PRO A 91 0.72 28.88 5.41
C PRO A 91 -0.49 29.76 5.76
N GLU A 92 -0.92 30.62 4.83
CA GLU A 92 -2.04 31.54 4.98
C GLU A 92 -3.36 30.96 4.43
N GLU A 93 -3.31 29.93 3.59
CA GLU A 93 -4.46 29.32 2.94
C GLU A 93 -4.52 27.83 3.25
N CYS A 94 -5.08 27.51 4.42
CA CYS A 94 -5.41 26.14 4.81
C CYS A 94 -6.87 26.01 5.23
N TYR A 95 -7.54 24.94 4.78
CA TYR A 95 -8.97 24.76 5.03
C TYR A 95 -9.40 23.30 4.96
N ILE A 96 -10.55 23.01 5.56
CA ILE A 96 -11.27 21.77 5.39
C ILE A 96 -12.35 21.99 4.32
N SER A 97 -12.40 21.14 3.31
CA SER A 97 -13.45 21.17 2.30
C SER A 97 -14.57 20.18 2.62
N TYR A 98 -15.80 20.69 2.60
CA TYR A 98 -17.06 19.97 2.74
C TYR A 98 -17.90 20.00 1.46
N ALA A 99 -17.29 20.32 0.31
CA ALA A 99 -17.98 20.43 -0.98
C ALA A 99 -18.71 19.13 -1.40
N ALA A 100 -18.28 17.98 -0.89
CA ALA A 100 -18.90 16.67 -1.11
C ALA A 100 -19.49 16.06 0.18
N ALA A 101 -19.77 16.88 1.19
CA ALA A 101 -20.38 16.44 2.44
C ALA A 101 -21.77 15.82 2.17
N PRO A 102 -22.11 14.70 2.85
CA PRO A 102 -23.38 14.04 2.64
C PRO A 102 -24.54 14.93 3.12
N PRO A 103 -25.75 14.80 2.53
CA PRO A 103 -26.92 15.56 2.97
C PRO A 103 -27.34 15.34 4.43
N SER A 104 -26.83 14.30 5.09
CA SER A 104 -27.06 14.08 6.52
C SER A 104 -26.16 14.94 7.42
N TRP A 105 -25.05 15.47 6.91
CA TRP A 105 -24.20 16.37 7.69
C TRP A 105 -24.82 17.76 7.70
N ARG A 106 -25.24 18.18 8.89
CA ARG A 106 -25.88 19.46 9.16
C ARG A 106 -25.26 20.07 10.41
N LEU A 107 -25.15 21.39 10.40
CA LEU A 107 -24.94 22.16 11.61
C LEU A 107 -26.18 22.03 12.51
N ASP A 108 -26.03 22.40 13.77
CA ASP A 108 -27.09 22.23 14.77
C ASP A 108 -28.34 23.09 14.49
N ASP A 109 -28.22 24.13 13.65
CA ASP A 109 -29.35 24.92 13.14
C ASP A 109 -30.06 24.29 11.93
N GLY A 110 -29.58 23.13 11.45
CA GLY A 110 -30.12 22.41 10.30
C GLY A 110 -29.58 22.87 8.94
N SER A 111 -28.68 23.85 8.89
CA SER A 111 -28.01 24.27 7.65
C SER A 111 -26.87 23.28 7.27
N PRO A 112 -26.46 23.20 5.99
CA PRO A 112 -25.28 22.42 5.60
C PRO A 112 -23.99 23.09 6.11
N PRO A 113 -22.91 22.31 6.34
CA PRO A 113 -21.60 22.89 6.60
C PRO A 113 -21.14 23.76 5.40
N PRO A 114 -20.33 24.80 5.63
CA PRO A 114 -19.79 25.61 4.55
C PRO A 114 -18.86 24.78 3.66
N GLU A 115 -18.84 25.03 2.36
CA GLU A 115 -18.00 24.27 1.41
C GLU A 115 -16.51 24.32 1.76
N ARG A 116 -16.04 25.44 2.32
CA ARG A 116 -14.66 25.63 2.81
C ARG A 116 -14.72 26.19 4.24
N LYS A 117 -14.08 25.50 5.17
CA LYS A 117 -13.90 25.94 6.56
C LYS A 117 -12.42 26.23 6.82
N PRO A 118 -12.00 27.50 6.89
CA PRO A 118 -10.59 27.84 7.07
C PRO A 118 -10.10 27.47 8.47
N TRP A 119 -8.84 27.03 8.56
CA TRP A 119 -8.17 26.92 9.85
C TRP A 119 -7.76 28.29 10.38
N LYS A 120 -7.79 28.41 11.70
CA LYS A 120 -7.22 29.52 12.48
C LYS A 120 -6.02 29.03 13.27
N GLU A 121 -5.22 29.96 13.78
CA GLU A 121 -4.06 29.64 14.65
C GLU A 121 -3.12 28.60 14.01
N VAL A 122 -2.91 28.72 12.70
CA VAL A 122 -2.12 27.77 11.91
C VAL A 122 -0.64 27.85 12.29
N SER A 123 -0.02 26.69 12.51
CA SER A 123 1.43 26.54 12.60
C SER A 123 1.87 25.20 12.03
N TYR A 124 3.04 25.18 11.41
CA TYR A 124 3.64 23.97 10.87
C TYR A 124 5.12 23.92 11.21
N ASP A 125 5.56 22.79 11.76
CA ASP A 125 6.97 22.49 12.04
C ASP A 125 7.47 21.50 10.99
N GLU A 126 8.41 21.95 10.15
CA GLU A 126 8.97 21.14 9.06
C GLU A 126 9.84 19.98 9.55
N GLU A 127 10.53 20.13 10.69
CA GLU A 127 11.43 19.11 11.23
C GLU A 127 10.62 17.93 11.77
N THR A 128 9.58 18.25 12.55
CA THR A 128 8.70 17.23 13.13
C THR A 128 7.54 16.83 12.23
N ARG A 129 7.31 17.56 11.12
CA ARG A 129 6.15 17.43 10.23
C ARG A 129 4.82 17.49 10.99
N ILE A 130 4.74 18.38 11.98
CA ILE A 130 3.54 18.55 12.78
C ILE A 130 2.83 19.85 12.41
N PHE A 131 1.61 19.72 11.89
CA PHE A 131 0.70 20.83 11.70
C PHE A 131 -0.22 20.99 12.91
N ARG A 132 -0.52 22.25 13.26
CA ARG A 132 -1.55 22.61 14.24
C ARG A 132 -2.47 23.67 13.66
N GLY A 133 -3.74 23.57 14.00
CA GLY A 133 -4.76 24.53 13.59
C GLY A 133 -6.05 24.37 14.39
N VAL A 134 -6.91 25.37 14.30
CA VAL A 134 -8.17 25.45 15.03
C VAL A 134 -9.31 25.66 14.04
N ILE A 135 -10.41 24.93 14.22
CA ILE A 135 -11.70 25.22 13.60
C ILE A 135 -12.65 25.69 14.68
N GLU A 136 -13.34 26.80 14.42
CA GLU A 136 -14.43 27.28 15.27
C GLU A 136 -15.75 27.15 14.51
N TRP A 137 -16.75 26.57 15.14
CA TRP A 137 -18.08 26.35 14.59
C TRP A 137 -19.07 27.35 15.17
N ASP A 138 -19.74 28.06 14.27
CA ASP A 138 -20.87 28.92 14.56
C ASP A 138 -21.74 28.97 13.29
N PRO A 139 -22.92 28.31 13.27
CA PRO A 139 -23.46 27.43 14.31
C PRO A 139 -22.59 26.19 14.62
N ALA A 140 -22.83 25.56 15.77
CA ALA A 140 -22.14 24.33 16.19
C ALA A 140 -22.33 23.19 15.17
N PHE A 141 -21.34 22.29 15.09
CA PHE A 141 -21.40 21.12 14.23
C PHE A 141 -21.30 19.85 15.08
N PHE A 142 -22.37 19.07 15.10
CA PHE A 142 -22.49 17.91 16.01
C PHE A 142 -22.30 18.32 17.49
N GLN A 143 -22.91 19.43 17.91
CA GLN A 143 -22.75 20.04 19.24
C GLN A 143 -21.36 20.60 19.56
N ASP A 144 -20.39 20.45 18.65
CA ASP A 144 -19.05 20.99 18.82
C ASP A 144 -18.98 22.45 18.34
N VAL A 145 -18.33 23.29 19.15
CA VAL A 145 -18.06 24.70 18.84
C VAL A 145 -16.61 24.96 18.48
N ARG A 146 -15.69 24.05 18.86
CA ARG A 146 -14.26 24.23 18.60
C ARG A 146 -13.58 22.89 18.42
N TRP A 147 -12.74 22.78 17.39
CA TRP A 147 -11.86 21.64 17.16
C TRP A 147 -10.41 22.12 17.09
N VAL A 148 -9.54 21.50 17.88
CA VAL A 148 -8.10 21.76 17.89
C VAL A 148 -7.37 20.57 17.28
N TYR A 149 -6.60 20.82 16.24
CA TYR A 149 -5.92 19.80 15.45
C TYR A 149 -4.42 19.76 15.80
N ARG A 150 -3.89 18.55 15.94
CA ARG A 150 -2.46 18.24 15.82
C ARG A 150 -2.34 17.11 14.79
N LEU A 151 -1.75 17.39 13.63
CA LEU A 151 -1.58 16.41 12.55
C LEU A 151 -0.10 16.10 12.39
N GLU A 152 0.26 14.82 12.39
CA GLU A 152 1.64 14.36 12.15
C GLU A 152 1.71 13.65 10.80
N PHE A 153 2.56 14.11 9.90
CA PHE A 153 2.66 13.58 8.53
C PHE A 153 3.83 12.60 8.37
N ALA A 154 3.62 11.60 7.50
CA ALA A 154 4.70 10.76 7.00
C ALA A 154 5.81 11.59 6.33
N GLU A 155 7.03 11.08 6.31
CA GLU A 155 8.21 11.72 5.71
C GLU A 155 8.02 12.10 4.23
N ASP A 156 7.23 11.33 3.50
CA ASP A 156 6.89 11.53 2.09
C ASP A 156 5.52 12.19 1.86
N PHE A 157 4.88 12.63 2.95
CA PHE A 157 3.51 13.15 2.94
C PHE A 157 2.51 12.19 2.31
N ALA A 158 2.72 10.87 2.39
CA ALA A 158 1.75 9.91 1.85
C ALA A 158 0.43 9.89 2.64
N GLY A 159 0.49 10.20 3.93
CA GLY A 159 -0.67 10.25 4.80
C GLY A 159 -0.40 10.94 6.14
N ILE A 160 -1.45 11.09 6.93
CA ILE A 160 -1.39 11.52 8.33
C ILE A 160 -1.15 10.25 9.16
N VAL A 161 -0.03 10.19 9.88
CA VAL A 161 0.43 8.99 10.59
C VAL A 161 0.23 9.06 12.09
N GLY A 162 -0.18 10.22 12.62
CA GLY A 162 -0.44 10.41 14.03
C GLY A 162 -1.01 11.78 14.36
N GLY A 163 -1.14 12.02 15.66
CA GLY A 163 -1.76 13.21 16.21
C GLY A 163 -3.22 12.99 16.61
N GLU A 164 -3.97 14.08 16.78
CA GLU A 164 -5.32 14.05 17.34
C GLU A 164 -6.15 15.27 16.96
N ILE A 165 -7.47 15.13 17.05
CA ILE A 165 -8.43 16.23 17.15
C ILE A 165 -8.94 16.25 18.59
N VAL A 166 -8.93 17.42 19.22
CA VAL A 166 -9.68 17.67 20.46
C VAL A 166 -10.88 18.53 20.11
N SER A 167 -12.09 17.97 20.20
CA SER A 167 -13.33 18.71 20.05
C SER A 167 -13.85 19.20 21.39
N SER A 168 -14.46 20.38 21.41
CA SER A 168 -15.11 20.98 22.57
C SER A 168 -16.56 21.31 22.25
N SER A 169 -17.47 20.81 23.08
CA SER A 169 -18.92 20.97 22.91
C SER A 169 -19.46 22.26 23.52
N ILE A 170 -20.69 22.61 23.15
CA ILE A 170 -21.46 23.71 23.76
C ILE A 170 -21.59 23.57 25.30
N ASP A 171 -21.56 22.34 25.82
CA ASP A 171 -21.67 22.06 27.26
C ASP A 171 -20.31 22.08 27.98
N GLY A 172 -19.24 22.45 27.26
CA GLY A 172 -17.87 22.51 27.79
C GLY A 172 -17.22 21.13 27.98
N GLN A 173 -17.80 20.06 27.45
CA GLN A 173 -17.15 18.75 27.39
C GLN A 173 -16.14 18.71 26.27
N SER A 174 -15.11 17.87 26.41
CA SER A 174 -14.14 17.65 25.34
C SER A 174 -13.98 16.17 25.02
N GLN A 175 -13.79 15.88 23.74
CA GLN A 175 -13.47 14.54 23.25
C GLN A 175 -12.19 14.59 22.44
N THR A 176 -11.35 13.57 22.59
CA THR A 176 -10.15 13.38 21.76
C THR A 176 -10.39 12.25 20.77
N GLN A 177 -10.01 12.49 19.51
CA GLN A 177 -10.09 11.53 18.42
C GLN A 177 -8.70 11.40 17.78
N PRO A 178 -8.01 10.25 17.91
CA PRO A 178 -6.67 10.08 17.38
C PRO A 178 -6.68 9.90 15.85
N TYR A 179 -5.57 10.30 15.23
CA TYR A 179 -5.20 9.89 13.87
C TYR A 179 -4.30 8.66 13.93
N LEU A 180 -4.48 7.73 12.99
CA LEU A 180 -3.54 6.65 12.73
C LEU A 180 -3.16 6.64 11.26
N ALA A 181 -2.00 6.05 11.00
CA ALA A 181 -1.53 5.84 9.64
C ALA A 181 -2.56 5.00 8.85
N PRO A 182 -2.91 5.37 7.61
CA PRO A 182 -4.00 4.71 6.86
C PRO A 182 -3.75 3.24 6.50
N TRP A 183 -2.51 2.81 6.61
CA TRP A 183 -2.08 1.42 6.39
C TRP A 183 -2.03 0.59 7.68
N VAL A 184 -2.28 1.19 8.84
CA VAL A 184 -2.47 0.46 10.10
C VAL A 184 -3.91 -0.03 10.14
N PHE A 185 -4.07 -1.34 10.20
CA PHE A 185 -5.39 -1.94 10.35
C PHE A 185 -5.73 -2.02 11.84
N ASP A 186 -6.62 -1.12 12.28
CA ASP A 186 -7.18 -1.11 13.63
C ASP A 186 -8.72 -1.04 13.56
N TRP A 187 -9.38 -1.79 14.45
CA TRP A 187 -10.83 -1.80 14.60
C TRP A 187 -11.35 -0.65 15.46
N GLU A 188 -10.46 0.05 16.18
CA GLU A 188 -10.83 1.23 16.96
C GLU A 188 -11.20 2.40 16.05
N ARG A 189 -12.10 3.27 16.53
CA ARG A 189 -12.49 4.49 15.82
C ARG A 189 -11.30 5.44 15.82
N HIS A 190 -10.58 5.52 14.69
CA HIS A 190 -9.51 6.47 14.44
C HIS A 190 -9.75 7.17 13.10
N LEU A 191 -9.10 8.32 12.91
CA LEU A 191 -9.14 9.04 11.64
C LEU A 191 -7.93 8.65 10.78
N SER A 192 -8.19 8.34 9.52
CA SER A 192 -7.17 7.91 8.55
C SER A 192 -7.29 8.74 7.28
N TYR A 193 -6.18 9.39 6.92
CA TYR A 193 -6.12 10.34 5.80
C TYR A 193 -4.91 10.06 4.92
N LEU A 194 -5.15 9.92 3.62
CA LEU A 194 -4.13 9.76 2.59
C LEU A 194 -4.02 11.03 1.76
N ARG A 195 -2.82 11.34 1.27
CA ARG A 195 -2.66 12.43 0.31
C ARG A 195 -3.39 12.07 -0.97
N TYR A 196 -4.24 13.00 -1.40
CA TYR A 196 -5.02 12.90 -2.61
C TYR A 196 -4.10 12.95 -3.82
N THR A 197 -4.37 12.04 -4.73
CA THR A 197 -3.83 12.04 -6.09
C THR A 197 -5.02 12.07 -7.04
N PRO A 198 -4.98 12.88 -8.12
CA PRO A 198 -6.04 12.86 -9.12
C PRO A 198 -6.35 11.44 -9.62
N PRO A 199 -7.61 11.13 -9.93
CA PRO A 199 -7.99 9.90 -10.59
C PRO A 199 -7.15 9.66 -11.86
N PRO A 200 -6.72 8.41 -12.12
CA PRO A 200 -5.99 8.09 -13.33
C PRO A 200 -6.95 8.13 -14.53
N GLU A 201 -6.39 8.27 -15.72
CA GLU A 201 -7.16 8.22 -16.97
C GLU A 201 -7.38 6.78 -17.46
N THR A 202 -6.68 5.81 -16.86
CA THR A 202 -6.71 4.39 -17.25
C THR A 202 -6.55 3.48 -16.04
N ILE A 203 -6.97 2.23 -16.19
CA ILE A 203 -6.76 1.19 -15.17
C ILE A 203 -5.31 0.69 -15.15
N PHE A 204 -4.54 0.92 -16.22
CA PHE A 204 -3.16 0.45 -16.29
C PHE A 204 -2.27 1.19 -15.28
N GLY A 205 -1.33 0.47 -14.67
CA GLY A 205 -0.57 0.90 -13.50
C GLY A 205 -1.32 0.79 -12.18
N SER A 206 -2.55 0.26 -12.15
CA SER A 206 -3.35 0.16 -10.91
C SER A 206 -3.42 -1.26 -10.35
N VAL A 207 -3.56 -1.32 -9.03
CA VAL A 207 -3.86 -2.53 -8.26
C VAL A 207 -5.23 -2.39 -7.61
N TYR A 208 -6.05 -3.45 -7.64
CA TYR A 208 -7.35 -3.50 -6.99
C TYR A 208 -7.37 -4.67 -6.00
N VAL A 209 -7.71 -4.39 -4.76
CA VAL A 209 -7.75 -5.37 -3.67
C VAL A 209 -9.17 -5.73 -3.32
N GLN A 210 -9.39 -6.97 -2.91
CA GLN A 210 -10.71 -7.44 -2.52
C GLN A 210 -11.12 -6.77 -1.20
N GLY A 211 -12.21 -6.00 -1.21
CA GLY A 211 -12.69 -5.26 -0.04
C GLY A 211 -13.51 -4.03 -0.43
N ARG A 212 -14.23 -3.47 0.55
CA ARG A 212 -14.94 -2.19 0.37
C ARG A 212 -14.02 -0.99 0.55
N LEU A 213 -13.01 -1.16 1.39
CA LEU A 213 -11.95 -0.19 1.62
C LEU A 213 -10.63 -0.88 1.28
N TYR A 214 -9.65 -0.09 0.85
CA TYR A 214 -8.32 -0.62 0.66
C TYR A 214 -7.73 -1.05 2.01
N ALA A 215 -7.29 -2.30 2.09
CA ALA A 215 -6.55 -2.85 3.21
C ALA A 215 -5.29 -3.51 2.66
N PRO A 216 -4.09 -3.05 3.03
CA PRO A 216 -2.86 -3.55 2.44
C PRO A 216 -2.64 -5.06 2.59
N MET A 217 -3.10 -5.65 3.70
CA MET A 217 -3.01 -7.10 3.96
C MET A 217 -3.81 -7.97 2.97
N LEU A 218 -4.70 -7.37 2.18
CA LEU A 218 -5.52 -8.05 1.17
C LEU A 218 -4.86 -8.00 -0.22
N GLU A 219 -3.74 -7.29 -0.39
CA GLU A 219 -2.91 -7.46 -1.58
C GLU A 219 -2.36 -8.89 -1.63
N GLY A 220 -2.48 -9.54 -2.80
CA GLY A 220 -2.14 -10.95 -2.95
C GLY A 220 -3.23 -11.92 -2.48
N VAL A 221 -4.38 -11.43 -1.98
CA VAL A 221 -5.59 -12.24 -1.73
C VAL A 221 -6.54 -12.06 -2.91
N ALA A 222 -6.24 -12.71 -4.04
CA ALA A 222 -6.94 -12.51 -5.31
C ALA A 222 -7.01 -11.05 -5.80
N SER A 223 -6.04 -10.21 -5.43
CA SER A 223 -5.96 -8.83 -5.94
C SER A 223 -5.68 -8.79 -7.45
N TYR A 224 -6.28 -7.85 -8.17
CA TYR A 224 -6.07 -7.63 -9.61
C TYR A 224 -5.00 -6.58 -9.85
N HIS A 225 -4.06 -6.89 -10.74
CA HIS A 225 -2.94 -6.04 -11.12
C HIS A 225 -3.02 -5.77 -12.62
N PHE A 226 -3.02 -4.50 -13.01
CA PHE A 226 -3.10 -4.07 -14.39
C PHE A 226 -1.81 -3.34 -14.77
N GLU A 227 -0.64 -3.99 -14.76
CA GLU A 227 0.66 -3.34 -15.05
C GLU A 227 0.68 -2.72 -16.45
N GLY A 228 0.03 -3.36 -17.43
CA GLY A 228 -0.18 -2.81 -18.77
C GLY A 228 -1.17 -3.63 -19.60
N PRO A 229 -1.47 -3.22 -20.84
CA PRO A 229 -2.44 -3.90 -21.71
C PRO A 229 -2.19 -5.39 -21.91
N GLU A 230 -0.91 -5.77 -21.98
CA GLU A 230 -0.45 -7.14 -22.19
C GLU A 230 -0.03 -7.84 -20.89
N ASN A 231 -0.09 -7.12 -19.77
CA ASN A 231 0.41 -7.59 -18.49
C ASN A 231 -0.60 -7.30 -17.37
N CYS A 232 -1.69 -8.06 -17.41
CA CYS A 232 -2.72 -8.06 -16.38
C CYS A 232 -2.70 -9.41 -15.67
N TYR A 233 -2.83 -9.44 -14.35
CA TYR A 233 -2.85 -10.69 -13.60
C TYR A 233 -3.63 -10.61 -12.29
N ILE A 234 -3.89 -11.77 -11.73
CA ILE A 234 -4.40 -11.97 -10.37
C ILE A 234 -3.23 -12.40 -9.50
N SER A 235 -3.02 -11.72 -8.38
CA SER A 235 -2.03 -12.13 -7.38
C SER A 235 -2.70 -12.99 -6.30
N TYR A 236 -2.09 -14.14 -6.05
CA TYR A 236 -2.40 -15.07 -4.96
C TYR A 236 -1.20 -15.21 -4.01
N SER A 237 -0.26 -14.27 -4.02
CA SER A 237 0.97 -14.32 -3.20
C SER A 237 0.69 -14.40 -1.69
N ASN A 238 -0.48 -13.92 -1.26
CA ASN A 238 -0.96 -13.97 0.13
C ASN A 238 -2.27 -14.76 0.23
N ALA A 239 -2.56 -15.68 -0.71
CA ALA A 239 -3.79 -16.44 -0.69
C ALA A 239 -3.92 -17.27 0.61
N PRO A 240 -5.12 -17.34 1.21
CA PRO A 240 -5.37 -18.14 2.41
C PRO A 240 -4.97 -19.60 2.23
N GLU A 241 -4.54 -20.23 3.32
CA GLU A 241 -4.06 -21.61 3.28
C GLU A 241 -5.16 -22.62 2.90
N GLU A 242 -6.42 -22.27 3.06
CA GLU A 242 -7.55 -23.11 2.66
C GLU A 242 -7.87 -23.00 1.16
N TRP A 243 -7.31 -22.01 0.45
CA TRP A 243 -7.50 -21.89 -0.99
C TRP A 243 -6.62 -22.92 -1.70
N ARG A 244 -7.27 -23.90 -2.33
CA ARG A 244 -6.63 -25.01 -3.03
C ARG A 244 -7.25 -25.21 -4.40
N LEU A 245 -6.39 -25.57 -5.35
CA LEU A 245 -6.79 -26.12 -6.63
C LEU A 245 -7.47 -27.48 -6.43
N ASP A 246 -8.16 -27.99 -7.43
CA ASP A 246 -8.88 -29.28 -7.32
C ASP A 246 -7.91 -30.46 -7.10
N THR A 247 -6.62 -30.27 -7.41
CA THR A 247 -5.53 -31.21 -7.12
C THR A 247 -5.06 -31.19 -5.66
N GLY A 248 -5.50 -30.22 -4.85
CA GLY A 248 -5.02 -29.98 -3.49
C GLY A 248 -3.75 -29.13 -3.40
N ALA A 249 -3.21 -28.65 -4.53
CA ALA A 249 -2.09 -27.70 -4.55
C ALA A 249 -2.55 -26.27 -4.21
N ALA A 250 -1.64 -25.44 -3.72
CA ALA A 250 -1.88 -24.00 -3.58
C ALA A 250 -2.00 -23.33 -4.96
N PRO A 251 -2.80 -22.25 -5.10
CA PRO A 251 -2.82 -21.47 -6.33
C PRO A 251 -1.43 -20.87 -6.61
N PRO A 252 -1.06 -20.67 -7.89
CA PRO A 252 0.18 -20.01 -8.25
C PRO A 252 0.15 -18.56 -7.76
N ALA A 253 1.28 -18.06 -7.24
CA ALA A 253 1.38 -16.70 -6.72
C ALA A 253 0.94 -15.61 -7.74
N ARG A 254 1.14 -15.86 -9.04
CA ARG A 254 0.71 -14.98 -10.13
C ARG A 254 -0.05 -15.76 -11.19
N LYS A 255 -1.27 -15.32 -11.51
CA LYS A 255 -2.10 -15.87 -12.59
C LYS A 255 -2.40 -14.83 -13.66
N LEU A 256 -1.76 -14.94 -14.82
CA LEU A 256 -1.95 -14.02 -15.93
C LEU A 256 -3.37 -14.11 -16.50
N PHE A 257 -3.93 -12.96 -16.88
CA PHE A 257 -5.08 -12.91 -17.76
C PHE A 257 -4.66 -13.18 -19.21
N GLU A 258 -5.51 -13.93 -19.90
CA GLU A 258 -5.46 -14.18 -21.33
C GLU A 258 -6.53 -13.33 -22.03
N LYS A 259 -6.33 -13.02 -23.32
CA LYS A 259 -7.32 -12.34 -24.17
C LYS A 259 -7.85 -11.05 -23.54
N THR A 260 -6.93 -10.25 -23.01
CA THR A 260 -7.24 -8.99 -22.33
C THR A 260 -7.76 -7.95 -23.31
N CYS A 261 -8.73 -7.15 -22.86
CA CYS A 261 -9.23 -5.99 -23.58
C CYS A 261 -9.78 -4.98 -22.58
N TYR A 262 -9.39 -3.71 -22.71
CA TYR A 262 -9.95 -2.61 -21.92
C TYR A 262 -10.62 -1.61 -22.86
N ASP A 263 -11.90 -1.36 -22.64
CA ASP A 263 -12.66 -0.34 -23.34
C ASP A 263 -12.84 0.89 -22.43
N ALA A 264 -12.08 1.95 -22.71
CA ALA A 264 -12.07 3.16 -21.88
C ALA A 264 -13.42 3.88 -21.82
N PRO A 265 -14.19 4.06 -22.92
CA PRO A 265 -15.50 4.71 -22.87
C PRO A 265 -16.51 4.02 -21.95
N THR A 266 -16.51 2.68 -21.89
CA THR A 266 -17.39 1.92 -20.98
C THR A 266 -16.69 1.53 -19.67
N ARG A 267 -15.43 1.94 -19.48
CA ARG A 267 -14.57 1.56 -18.34
C ARG A 267 -14.66 0.07 -18.04
N THR A 268 -14.57 -0.76 -19.08
CA THR A 268 -14.81 -2.19 -18.96
C THR A 268 -13.59 -2.99 -19.39
N PHE A 269 -13.05 -3.77 -18.45
CA PHE A 269 -12.03 -4.76 -18.71
C PHE A 269 -12.67 -6.14 -18.96
N ARG A 270 -12.13 -6.85 -19.94
CA ARG A 270 -12.45 -8.26 -20.23
C ARG A 270 -11.16 -9.06 -20.31
N GLY A 271 -11.20 -10.28 -19.81
CA GLY A 271 -10.10 -11.22 -19.89
C GLY A 271 -10.56 -12.60 -19.44
N SER A 272 -9.73 -13.61 -19.64
CA SER A 272 -9.97 -14.97 -19.17
C SER A 272 -8.77 -15.52 -18.42
N VAL A 273 -8.99 -16.50 -17.55
CA VAL A 273 -7.91 -17.29 -16.95
C VAL A 273 -8.24 -18.77 -17.12
N SER A 274 -7.24 -19.56 -17.48
CA SER A 274 -7.36 -21.01 -17.61
C SER A 274 -6.85 -21.71 -16.36
N TRP A 275 -7.57 -22.68 -15.82
CA TRP A 275 -7.20 -23.49 -14.66
C TRP A 275 -7.12 -24.97 -15.06
N PRO A 276 -6.02 -25.43 -15.69
CA PRO A 276 -5.91 -26.83 -16.14
C PRO A 276 -6.08 -27.85 -15.02
N GLU A 277 -5.60 -27.51 -13.82
CA GLU A 277 -5.69 -28.31 -12.60
C GLU A 277 -7.06 -28.19 -11.90
N GLY A 278 -7.94 -27.32 -12.40
CA GLY A 278 -9.21 -26.98 -11.79
C GLY A 278 -9.07 -26.07 -10.56
N PHE A 279 -10.02 -25.16 -10.39
CA PHE A 279 -10.18 -24.35 -9.18
C PHE A 279 -11.67 -24.26 -8.86
N ASP A 280 -12.07 -24.87 -7.75
CA ASP A 280 -13.46 -25.01 -7.32
C ASP A 280 -14.31 -25.71 -8.40
N GLY A 281 -13.75 -26.74 -9.04
CA GLY A 281 -14.35 -27.50 -10.13
C GLY A 281 -14.57 -26.71 -11.42
N ALA A 282 -13.92 -25.56 -11.58
CA ALA A 282 -13.91 -24.79 -12.82
C ALA A 282 -12.52 -24.80 -13.45
N VAL A 283 -12.46 -24.96 -14.78
CA VAL A 283 -11.19 -25.02 -15.54
C VAL A 283 -10.91 -23.75 -16.33
N ARG A 284 -11.84 -22.80 -16.32
CA ARG A 284 -11.71 -21.51 -17.01
C ARG A 284 -12.66 -20.51 -16.39
N TRP A 285 -12.18 -19.30 -16.12
CA TRP A 285 -13.02 -18.18 -15.73
C TRP A 285 -12.93 -17.06 -16.76
N GLU A 286 -14.07 -16.48 -17.12
CA GLU A 286 -14.16 -15.30 -17.97
C GLU A 286 -14.60 -14.10 -17.13
N TYR A 287 -13.88 -13.00 -17.27
CA TYR A 287 -14.07 -11.79 -16.48
C TYR A 287 -14.68 -10.69 -17.32
N THR A 288 -15.60 -9.96 -16.70
CA THR A 288 -16.04 -8.64 -17.13
C THR A 288 -16.02 -7.76 -15.89
N MET A 289 -15.19 -6.73 -15.87
CA MET A 289 -15.06 -5.80 -14.75
C MET A 289 -15.41 -4.42 -15.26
N THR A 290 -16.39 -3.76 -14.64
CA THR A 290 -16.73 -2.37 -14.93
C THR A 290 -16.24 -1.51 -13.77
N PHE A 291 -15.48 -0.47 -14.08
CA PHE A 291 -14.87 0.41 -13.09
C PHE A 291 -15.72 1.67 -12.86
N ALA A 292 -15.64 2.19 -11.64
CA ALA A 292 -16.20 3.49 -11.28
C ALA A 292 -15.65 4.60 -12.18
N GLU A 293 -16.35 5.73 -12.28
CA GLU A 293 -15.96 6.83 -13.17
C GLU A 293 -14.55 7.38 -12.89
N ASP A 294 -14.18 7.42 -11.61
CA ASP A 294 -12.86 7.84 -11.13
C ASP A 294 -11.85 6.68 -11.02
N LEU A 295 -12.23 5.48 -11.50
CA LEU A 295 -11.44 4.26 -11.43
C LEU A 295 -11.01 3.88 -9.99
N SER A 296 -11.72 4.35 -8.96
CA SER A 296 -11.42 4.05 -7.55
C SER A 296 -11.78 2.62 -7.14
N SER A 297 -12.64 1.96 -7.90
CA SER A 297 -13.17 0.63 -7.57
C SER A 297 -13.71 -0.11 -8.80
N ILE A 298 -13.90 -1.42 -8.66
CA ILE A 298 -14.72 -2.21 -9.57
C ILE A 298 -16.16 -2.11 -9.06
N CYS A 299 -17.03 -1.47 -9.83
CA CYS A 299 -18.42 -1.21 -9.43
C CYS A 299 -19.44 -2.15 -10.10
N GLY A 300 -19.00 -3.02 -11.01
CA GLY A 300 -19.90 -3.95 -11.68
C GLY A 300 -19.20 -5.01 -12.53
N GLY A 301 -20.03 -5.85 -13.15
CA GLY A 301 -19.59 -6.98 -13.96
C GLY A 301 -19.67 -8.32 -13.23
N LYS A 302 -18.91 -9.30 -13.69
CA LYS A 302 -18.90 -10.66 -13.15
C LYS A 302 -17.64 -11.45 -13.49
N VAL A 303 -17.43 -12.50 -12.70
CA VAL A 303 -16.62 -13.67 -13.03
C VAL A 303 -17.57 -14.79 -13.44
N GLN A 304 -17.37 -15.35 -14.62
CA GLN A 304 -18.15 -16.47 -15.16
C GLN A 304 -17.27 -17.73 -15.20
N PRO A 305 -17.42 -18.65 -14.22
CA PRO A 305 -16.68 -19.91 -14.24
C PRO A 305 -17.28 -20.90 -15.23
N TYR A 306 -16.44 -21.75 -15.81
CA TYR A 306 -16.80 -22.85 -16.70
C TYR A 306 -16.18 -24.15 -16.20
N GLY A 307 -17.00 -25.20 -16.11
CA GLY A 307 -16.53 -26.54 -15.75
C GLY A 307 -15.74 -27.24 -16.88
N PRO A 308 -15.19 -28.43 -16.63
CA PRO A 308 -14.39 -29.19 -17.60
C PRO A 308 -15.11 -29.47 -18.93
N LEU A 309 -16.44 -29.64 -18.88
CA LEU A 309 -17.28 -29.88 -20.06
C LEU A 309 -17.68 -28.59 -20.80
N GLY A 310 -17.17 -27.43 -20.38
CA GLY A 310 -17.49 -26.13 -20.97
C GLY A 310 -18.84 -25.54 -20.56
N PHE A 311 -19.56 -26.17 -19.64
CA PHE A 311 -20.81 -25.62 -19.11
C PHE A 311 -20.54 -24.47 -18.12
N PRO A 312 -21.29 -23.35 -18.21
CA PRO A 312 -21.17 -22.26 -17.27
C PRO A 312 -21.67 -22.67 -15.89
N ARG A 313 -20.95 -22.24 -14.85
CA ARG A 313 -21.36 -22.35 -13.44
C ARG A 313 -22.01 -21.04 -12.96
N PRO A 314 -22.62 -20.99 -11.76
CA PRO A 314 -23.13 -19.75 -11.22
C PRO A 314 -22.04 -18.65 -11.20
N PRO A 315 -22.33 -17.43 -11.69
CA PRO A 315 -21.34 -16.37 -11.74
C PRO A 315 -21.14 -15.70 -10.39
N HIS A 316 -19.92 -15.25 -10.11
CA HIS A 316 -19.65 -14.30 -9.03
C HIS A 316 -19.81 -12.89 -9.57
N ARG A 317 -20.61 -12.05 -8.93
CA ARG A 317 -20.85 -10.67 -9.38
C ARG A 317 -19.91 -9.72 -8.66
N PHE A 318 -19.49 -8.67 -9.35
CA PHE A 318 -18.90 -7.50 -8.72
C PHE A 318 -20.00 -6.52 -8.33
N GLY A 319 -19.82 -5.83 -7.20
CA GLY A 319 -20.72 -4.77 -6.77
C GLY A 319 -19.96 -3.51 -6.40
N ASP A 320 -20.70 -2.41 -6.38
CA ASP A 320 -20.20 -1.09 -5.97
C ASP A 320 -19.86 -1.09 -4.46
N PRO A 321 -18.59 -0.86 -4.08
CA PRO A 321 -18.19 -0.70 -2.68
C PRO A 321 -18.92 0.40 -1.91
N ALA A 322 -19.44 1.43 -2.59
CA ALA A 322 -20.26 2.49 -2.00
C ALA A 322 -21.75 2.12 -1.92
N GLY A 323 -22.16 1.02 -2.56
CA GLY A 323 -23.53 0.53 -2.58
C GLY A 323 -23.92 -0.32 -1.36
N PRO A 324 -25.18 -0.78 -1.28
CA PRO A 324 -25.65 -1.64 -0.20
C PRO A 324 -24.91 -2.98 -0.17
N ASP A 325 -24.94 -3.66 0.99
CA ASP A 325 -24.36 -4.99 1.12
C ASP A 325 -25.30 -6.07 0.59
N VAL A 326 -24.86 -6.75 -0.48
CA VAL A 326 -25.69 -7.65 -1.28
C VAL A 326 -25.00 -8.98 -1.63
N GLY A 327 -23.97 -9.38 -0.85
CA GLY A 327 -23.32 -10.69 -1.02
C GLY A 327 -22.59 -10.84 -2.36
N VAL A 328 -21.87 -9.81 -2.78
CA VAL A 328 -21.11 -9.75 -4.03
C VAL A 328 -19.63 -9.47 -3.76
N LEU A 329 -18.79 -9.55 -4.80
CA LEU A 329 -17.38 -9.23 -4.71
C LEU A 329 -17.18 -7.71 -4.75
N TYR A 330 -16.48 -7.17 -3.76
CA TYR A 330 -16.08 -5.76 -3.70
C TYR A 330 -14.59 -5.65 -3.97
N TYR A 331 -14.19 -4.67 -4.77
CA TYR A 331 -12.78 -4.38 -5.04
C TYR A 331 -12.53 -2.88 -5.07
N THR A 332 -11.53 -2.44 -4.30
CA THR A 332 -11.12 -1.04 -4.19
C THR A 332 -9.68 -0.89 -4.64
N ARG A 333 -9.39 0.20 -5.34
CA ARG A 333 -8.06 0.48 -5.88
C ARG A 333 -7.07 0.80 -4.75
N ARG A 334 -5.85 0.31 -4.87
CA ARG A 334 -4.70 0.75 -4.06
C ARG A 334 -4.52 2.26 -4.25
N PRO A 335 -4.53 3.05 -3.17
CA PRO A 335 -4.27 4.48 -3.27
C PRO A 335 -2.93 4.72 -3.96
N PRO A 336 -2.85 5.57 -5.01
CA PRO A 336 -1.62 5.75 -5.78
C PRO A 336 -0.47 6.32 -4.98
N VAL A 337 -0.79 7.11 -3.97
CA VAL A 337 0.21 7.62 -3.02
C VAL A 337 0.91 6.49 -2.26
N LEU A 338 0.29 5.30 -2.18
CA LEU A 338 0.88 4.12 -1.58
C LEU A 338 1.60 3.24 -2.60
N ASP A 339 1.64 3.61 -3.87
CA ASP A 339 2.56 3.01 -4.81
C ASP A 339 3.96 3.55 -4.47
N ALA A 340 4.66 2.90 -3.54
CA ALA A 340 6.11 2.94 -3.58
C ALA A 340 6.48 2.49 -4.99
N GLY A 341 6.88 3.45 -5.83
CA GLY A 341 6.88 3.26 -7.26
C GLY A 341 7.61 1.99 -7.65
N GLU A 342 7.27 1.40 -8.79
CA GLU A 342 8.08 0.35 -9.42
C GLU A 342 9.57 0.70 -9.38
N ARG A 343 9.92 1.99 -9.36
CA ARG A 343 11.28 2.50 -9.13
C ARG A 343 11.89 2.07 -7.80
N LEU A 344 11.18 2.12 -6.67
CA LEU A 344 11.65 1.65 -5.36
C LEU A 344 11.86 0.13 -5.40
N ARG A 345 10.84 -0.61 -5.89
CA ARG A 345 10.94 -2.08 -6.03
C ARG A 345 12.02 -2.51 -7.01
N ALA A 346 12.16 -1.84 -8.14
CA ALA A 346 13.17 -2.12 -9.17
C ALA A 346 14.58 -1.72 -8.71
N MET A 347 14.73 -0.63 -7.95
CA MET A 347 16.00 -0.28 -7.30
C MET A 347 16.45 -1.41 -6.36
N PHE A 348 15.53 -2.00 -5.60
CA PHE A 348 15.85 -3.06 -4.64
C PHE A 348 15.95 -4.47 -5.25
N LEU A 349 15.16 -4.78 -6.29
CA LEU A 349 15.24 -6.06 -7.02
C LEU A 349 16.45 -6.12 -7.96
N ALA A 350 16.83 -5.01 -8.60
CA ALA A 350 18.01 -4.96 -9.46
C ALA A 350 19.33 -5.05 -8.67
N GLU A 351 19.33 -4.67 -7.38
CA GLU A 351 20.47 -4.88 -6.47
C GLU A 351 20.58 -6.36 -6.03
N ALA A 352 19.46 -7.06 -5.83
CA ALA A 352 19.45 -8.48 -5.46
C ALA A 352 20.04 -9.39 -6.56
N VAL A 353 19.75 -9.12 -7.84
CA VAL A 353 20.28 -9.91 -8.97
C VAL A 353 21.80 -9.73 -9.13
N ARG A 354 22.37 -8.58 -8.75
CA ARG A 354 23.83 -8.35 -8.84
C ARG A 354 24.63 -9.12 -7.79
N SER A 355 24.02 -9.47 -6.66
CA SER A 355 24.68 -10.25 -5.59
C SER A 355 24.83 -11.74 -5.94
N GLU A 356 23.94 -12.29 -6.77
CA GLU A 356 24.03 -13.68 -7.23
C GLU A 356 25.13 -13.88 -8.30
N ASP A 357 25.39 -12.85 -9.12
CA ASP A 357 26.47 -12.89 -10.13
C ASP A 357 27.88 -12.70 -9.53
N SER A 358 28.02 -12.10 -8.34
CA SER A 358 29.34 -11.98 -7.68
C SER A 358 29.80 -13.26 -6.99
N ASP A 359 28.87 -14.09 -6.52
CA ASP A 359 29.16 -15.39 -5.90
C ASP A 359 29.51 -16.48 -6.93
N ALA A 360 29.18 -16.27 -8.21
CA ALA A 360 29.57 -17.17 -9.30
C ALA A 360 31.05 -17.03 -9.72
N ASN A 361 31.78 -16.01 -9.23
CA ASN A 361 33.14 -15.71 -9.67
C ASN A 361 34.26 -15.97 -8.64
N THR A 362 33.94 -16.69 -7.56
CA THR A 362 34.96 -17.23 -6.63
C THR A 362 34.97 -18.76 -6.63
N ALA A 363 35.22 -19.33 -7.82
CA ALA A 363 35.71 -20.72 -7.87
C ALA A 363 37.11 -20.78 -7.22
N PRO A 364 37.37 -21.69 -6.27
CA PRO A 364 38.68 -21.84 -5.68
C PRO A 364 39.65 -22.37 -6.75
N ALA A 365 40.78 -21.68 -6.92
CA ALA A 365 41.88 -22.13 -7.76
C ALA A 365 42.25 -23.58 -7.38
N GLU A 366 42.08 -24.49 -8.33
CA GLU A 366 42.46 -25.89 -8.21
C GLU A 366 43.94 -25.99 -7.80
N ARG A 367 44.19 -26.60 -6.64
CA ARG A 367 45.54 -27.02 -6.26
C ARG A 367 45.93 -28.21 -7.12
N GLU A 368 47.02 -28.06 -7.87
CA GLU A 368 47.66 -29.15 -8.59
C GLU A 368 48.02 -30.32 -7.64
N PRO A 369 47.83 -31.58 -8.05
CA PRO A 369 48.20 -32.72 -7.23
C PRO A 369 49.71 -32.97 -7.26
N GLU A 370 50.33 -33.06 -6.08
CA GLU A 370 51.71 -33.53 -5.91
C GLU A 370 51.90 -34.96 -6.48
N PRO A 371 53.04 -35.26 -7.13
CA PRO A 371 53.29 -36.59 -7.66
C PRO A 371 53.66 -37.58 -6.55
N ALA A 372 52.96 -38.71 -6.56
CA ALA A 372 53.15 -39.83 -5.64
C ALA A 372 54.57 -40.42 -5.72
N ARG A 373 55.23 -40.52 -4.56
CA ARG A 373 56.49 -41.27 -4.38
C ARG A 373 56.21 -42.77 -4.45
N SER A 374 56.84 -43.45 -5.41
CA SER A 374 56.86 -44.90 -5.51
C SER A 374 57.87 -45.48 -4.52
N HIS A 375 57.41 -46.42 -3.68
CA HIS A 375 58.27 -47.37 -2.99
C HIS A 375 57.98 -48.77 -3.53
N ALA A 376 59.06 -49.41 -3.96
CA ALA A 376 59.13 -50.72 -4.56
C ALA A 376 58.81 -51.86 -3.58
N ALA A 377 58.28 -52.97 -4.11
CA ALA A 377 58.47 -54.29 -3.53
C ALA A 377 58.76 -55.30 -4.65
N CYS A 378 60.04 -55.67 -4.71
CA CYS A 378 60.56 -56.87 -5.35
C CYS A 378 60.11 -58.09 -4.55
N ASN A 379 59.71 -59.18 -5.20
CA ASN A 379 59.87 -60.52 -4.64
C ASN A 379 59.98 -61.57 -5.75
N THR A 380 61.18 -62.10 -5.88
CA THR A 380 61.47 -63.44 -6.41
C THR A 380 61.82 -64.34 -5.24
N GLN A 381 60.98 -65.32 -4.96
CA GLN A 381 61.33 -66.73 -4.72
C GLN A 381 60.06 -67.58 -4.59
#